data_AF-Q1WLX0-F1
#
_entry.id   AF-Q1WLX0-F1
#
_cell.length_a   1.000
_cell.length_b   1.000
_cell.length_c   1.000
_cell.angle_alpha   90.00
_cell.angle_beta   90.00
_cell.angle_gamma   90.00
#
_symmetry.space_group_name_H-M   'P 1'
#
loop_
_entity.id
_entity.type
_entity.pdbx_description
1 polymer ?
#
loop_
_entity_poly.entity_id
_entity_poly.type
_entity_poly.pdbx_seq_one_letter_code
_entity_poly.pdbx_strand_id
1 'polypeptide(L)'
;YVPGGAVDFNGGAVYSKAFTTLKYGPLLLTTPPFEYDNIWTINFYDVYGQVYHTVGKQHGSNGGAKVYIVPPGWEGELPNEEFELVRSPTIEGILLGRTLVGGNNSAVRPFDLAWTLEVYDNPDAESLPEAIRFAYPEASISAGDWQTPQDPLSFWKLVGEVYRRNGAWHIQDPLKRLLPTLGLWEEYGFVQASVSPLALDALKIAPYYANRILTAKWINLGPKERGYW
;
A
#
# COMPACT_ATOMS: atom_id res chain seq x y z
N TYR A 1 -2.68 1.17 -20.91
CA TYR A 1 -1.59 2.09 -20.49
C TYR A 1 -2.16 3.03 -19.43
N VAL A 2 -1.92 2.78 -18.15
CA VAL A 2 -2.38 3.67 -17.07
C VAL A 2 -1.17 4.48 -16.61
N PRO A 3 -1.12 5.79 -16.85
CA PRO A 3 -0.04 6.63 -16.35
C PRO A 3 -0.26 6.84 -14.85
N GLY A 4 0.53 6.14 -14.03
CA GLY A 4 0.52 6.28 -12.58
C GLY A 4 1.94 6.49 -12.07
N GLY A 5 2.26 7.71 -11.66
CA GLY A 5 3.54 8.02 -11.05
C GLY A 5 3.65 9.49 -10.71
N ALA A 6 3.19 9.87 -9.51
CA ALA A 6 3.62 11.12 -8.90
C ALA A 6 5.10 10.96 -8.52
N VAL A 7 5.94 11.86 -9.04
CA VAL A 7 7.39 11.88 -8.82
C VAL A 7 7.66 12.74 -7.58
N ASP A 8 7.73 12.13 -6.40
CA ASP A 8 8.16 12.84 -5.19
C ASP A 8 9.69 12.68 -5.03
N PHE A 9 10.42 13.79 -5.04
CA PHE A 9 11.88 13.80 -5.01
C PHE A 9 12.42 13.51 -3.60
N ASN A 10 13.13 12.38 -3.45
CA ASN A 10 14.11 12.19 -2.39
C ASN A 10 15.51 12.30 -3.00
N GLY A 11 16.16 13.47 -2.87
CA GLY A 11 17.61 13.69 -2.96
C GLY A 11 18.43 13.10 -4.11
N GLY A 12 17.80 12.52 -5.15
CA GLY A 12 18.47 11.78 -6.21
C GLY A 12 17.79 10.48 -6.65
N ALA A 13 16.66 10.05 -6.09
CA ALA A 13 15.91 8.90 -6.58
C ALA A 13 14.70 9.31 -7.43
N VAL A 14 14.46 8.58 -8.53
CA VAL A 14 13.20 8.60 -9.28
C VAL A 14 12.28 7.52 -8.73
N TYR A 15 10.98 7.82 -8.66
CA TYR A 15 9.96 6.97 -8.06
C TYR A 15 8.93 6.55 -9.10
N SER A 16 8.56 5.29 -9.04
CA SER A 16 7.42 4.71 -9.73
C SER A 16 6.55 3.97 -8.72
N LYS A 17 5.23 3.97 -8.93
CA LYS A 17 4.28 3.42 -7.95
C LYS A 17 3.13 2.71 -8.65
N ALA A 18 2.79 1.52 -8.17
CA ALA A 18 1.54 0.86 -8.50
C ALA A 18 0.76 0.59 -7.21
N PHE A 19 -0.50 1.01 -7.17
CA PHE A 19 -1.44 0.40 -6.24
C PHE A 19 -1.84 -0.96 -6.81
N THR A 20 -2.07 -1.95 -5.96
CA THR A 20 -2.37 -3.32 -6.38
C THR A 20 -3.60 -3.85 -5.67
N THR A 21 -4.35 -4.72 -6.36
CA THR A 21 -5.40 -5.55 -5.76
C THR A 21 -5.32 -6.95 -6.33
N LEU A 22 -5.42 -7.94 -5.44
CA LEU A 22 -5.36 -9.37 -5.70
C LEU A 22 -6.75 -10.02 -5.62
N LYS A 23 -7.80 -9.19 -5.53
CA LYS A 23 -9.20 -9.62 -5.46
C LYS A 23 -9.59 -10.50 -6.64
N TYR A 24 -9.00 -10.26 -7.81
CA TYR A 24 -9.33 -10.94 -9.06
C TYR A 24 -8.29 -12.01 -9.45
N GLY A 25 -7.37 -12.32 -8.54
CA GLY A 25 -6.31 -13.30 -8.76
C GLY A 25 -4.90 -12.72 -8.60
N PRO A 26 -3.87 -13.55 -8.87
CA PRO A 26 -2.49 -13.16 -8.79
C PRO A 26 -2.11 -12.04 -9.77
N LEU A 27 -1.03 -11.33 -9.47
CA LEU A 27 -0.38 -10.39 -10.38
C LEU A 27 1.01 -10.92 -10.75
N LEU A 28 1.45 -10.67 -11.98
CA LEU A 28 2.83 -10.91 -12.39
C LEU A 28 3.57 -9.58 -12.53
N LEU A 29 4.58 -9.37 -11.68
CA LEU A 29 5.54 -8.29 -11.83
C LEU A 29 6.71 -8.78 -12.70
N THR A 30 7.06 -8.02 -13.73
CA THR A 30 8.27 -8.25 -14.52
C THR A 30 9.17 -7.02 -14.48
N THR A 31 10.45 -7.21 -14.17
CA THR A 31 11.48 -6.17 -14.30
C THR A 31 12.51 -6.59 -15.34
N PRO A 32 12.95 -5.69 -16.23
CA PRO A 32 14.03 -6.01 -17.15
C PRO A 32 15.37 -6.15 -16.39
N PRO A 33 16.41 -6.75 -17.02
CA PRO A 33 17.77 -6.63 -16.53
C PRO A 33 18.16 -5.17 -16.34
N PHE A 34 18.94 -4.90 -15.30
CA PHE A 34 19.44 -3.56 -15.00
C PHE A 34 20.96 -3.57 -14.96
N GLU A 35 21.55 -3.24 -16.10
CA GLU A 35 22.99 -3.35 -16.35
C GLU A 35 23.81 -2.19 -15.77
N TYR A 36 23.14 -1.18 -15.22
CA TYR A 36 23.79 0.03 -14.73
C TYR A 36 24.23 -0.08 -13.27
N ASP A 37 25.23 0.73 -12.91
CA ASP A 37 25.76 0.75 -11.55
C ASP A 37 24.84 1.41 -10.51
N ASN A 38 23.78 2.06 -10.97
CA ASN A 38 22.75 2.68 -10.14
C ASN A 38 22.10 1.67 -9.17
N ILE A 39 21.60 2.16 -8.04
CA ILE A 39 20.83 1.36 -7.08
C ILE A 39 19.36 1.45 -7.46
N TRP A 40 18.65 0.34 -7.45
CA TRP A 40 17.20 0.32 -7.59
C TRP A 40 16.57 -0.70 -6.66
N THR A 41 15.33 -0.44 -6.27
CA THR A 41 14.48 -1.33 -5.47
C THR A 41 13.02 -1.19 -5.87
N ILE A 42 12.25 -2.26 -5.85
CA ILE A 42 10.79 -2.22 -5.78
C ILE A 42 10.38 -2.86 -4.45
N ASN A 43 9.78 -2.05 -3.58
CA ASN A 43 9.32 -2.50 -2.27
C ASN A 43 7.83 -2.83 -2.35
N PHE A 44 7.45 -3.95 -1.73
CA PHE A 44 6.11 -4.48 -1.70
C PHE A 44 5.52 -4.16 -0.34
N TYR A 45 4.63 -3.18 -0.33
CA TYR A 45 3.90 -2.77 0.86
C TYR A 45 2.53 -3.43 0.88
N ASP A 46 2.14 -3.94 2.05
CA ASP A 46 0.75 -4.30 2.31
C ASP A 46 -0.12 -3.02 2.42
N VAL A 47 -1.44 -3.17 2.59
CA VAL A 47 -2.35 -2.01 2.72
C VAL A 47 -2.09 -1.20 4.00
N TYR A 48 -1.38 -1.76 4.99
CA TYR A 48 -1.03 -1.15 6.27
C TYR A 48 0.36 -0.49 6.27
N GLY A 49 1.03 -0.45 5.11
CA GLY A 49 2.34 0.18 4.93
C GLY A 49 3.51 -0.64 5.46
N GLN A 50 3.33 -1.94 5.73
CA GLN A 50 4.42 -2.85 6.09
C GLN A 50 5.06 -3.40 4.82
N VAL A 51 6.39 -3.33 4.73
CA VAL A 51 7.15 -3.99 3.66
C VAL A 51 7.19 -5.48 3.96
N TYR A 52 6.69 -6.30 3.04
CA TYR A 52 6.75 -7.77 3.16
C TYR A 52 7.70 -8.42 2.16
N HIS A 53 8.12 -7.69 1.12
CA HIS A 53 9.08 -8.16 0.13
C HIS A 53 9.78 -6.98 -0.58
N THR A 54 10.98 -7.22 -1.10
CA THR A 54 11.72 -6.24 -1.89
C THR A 54 12.55 -6.95 -2.96
N VAL A 55 12.40 -6.52 -4.22
CA VAL A 55 13.33 -6.85 -5.30
C VAL A 55 14.24 -5.65 -5.58
N GLY A 56 15.43 -5.91 -6.12
CA GLY A 56 16.37 -4.84 -6.45
C GLY A 56 17.80 -5.33 -6.56
N LYS A 57 18.72 -4.41 -6.89
CA LYS A 57 20.15 -4.71 -7.06
C LYS A 57 20.76 -5.43 -5.86
N GLN A 58 20.50 -4.93 -4.66
CA GLN A 58 21.01 -5.52 -3.40
C GLN A 58 20.33 -6.83 -3.01
N HIS A 59 19.20 -7.15 -3.67
CA HIS A 59 18.45 -8.39 -3.49
C HIS A 59 18.72 -9.41 -4.60
N GLY A 60 19.75 -9.20 -5.43
CA GLY A 60 20.15 -10.12 -6.49
C GLY A 60 19.33 -10.03 -7.78
N SER A 61 18.39 -9.10 -7.88
CA SER A 61 17.45 -8.99 -9.01
C SER A 61 18.01 -8.26 -10.24
N ASN A 62 19.34 -8.03 -10.32
CA ASN A 62 19.92 -7.18 -11.36
C ASN A 62 19.87 -7.80 -12.76
N GLY A 63 19.72 -9.12 -12.87
CA GLY A 63 19.43 -9.81 -14.14
C GLY A 63 17.96 -9.71 -14.58
N GLY A 64 17.14 -8.94 -13.87
CA GLY A 64 15.69 -8.91 -14.02
C GLY A 64 15.01 -9.79 -12.98
N ALA A 65 13.69 -9.63 -12.85
CA ALA A 65 12.86 -10.40 -11.94
C ALA A 65 11.52 -10.70 -12.59
N LYS A 66 10.99 -11.89 -12.26
CA LYS A 66 9.60 -12.27 -12.54
C LYS A 66 9.01 -12.79 -11.25
N VAL A 67 8.01 -12.09 -10.74
CA VAL A 67 7.45 -12.32 -9.42
C VAL A 67 5.95 -12.45 -9.51
N TYR A 68 5.42 -13.61 -9.14
CA TYR A 68 4.01 -13.82 -8.88
C TYR A 68 3.66 -13.27 -7.50
N ILE A 69 2.75 -12.32 -7.45
CA ILE A 69 2.15 -11.79 -6.23
C ILE A 69 0.80 -12.46 -6.05
N VAL A 70 0.60 -13.21 -4.98
CA VAL A 70 -0.63 -13.96 -4.74
C VAL A 70 -1.36 -13.48 -3.48
N PRO A 71 -2.71 -13.59 -3.43
CA PRO A 71 -3.47 -13.18 -2.26
C PRO A 71 -3.18 -14.06 -1.04
N PRO A 72 -3.52 -13.60 0.17
CA PRO A 72 -3.50 -14.43 1.38
C PRO A 72 -4.27 -15.73 1.17
N GLY A 73 -3.70 -16.85 1.60
CA GLY A 73 -4.35 -18.16 1.50
C GLY A 73 -4.46 -18.75 0.09
N TRP A 74 -3.75 -18.20 -0.91
CA TRP A 74 -3.77 -18.76 -2.26
C TRP A 74 -3.18 -20.18 -2.34
N GLU A 75 -3.92 -21.12 -2.91
CA GLU A 75 -3.54 -22.53 -3.08
C GLU A 75 -3.52 -22.97 -4.56
N GLY A 76 -3.52 -22.03 -5.50
CA GLY A 76 -3.43 -22.33 -6.93
C GLY A 76 -2.05 -22.88 -7.32
N GLU A 77 -1.96 -23.37 -8.56
CA GLU A 77 -0.70 -23.82 -9.15
C GLU A 77 0.02 -22.67 -9.85
N LEU A 78 1.36 -22.69 -9.80
CA LEU A 78 2.18 -21.77 -10.55
C LEU A 78 2.32 -22.27 -11.99
N PRO A 79 2.02 -21.47 -13.01
CA PRO A 79 2.25 -21.87 -14.41
C PRO A 79 3.74 -21.99 -14.77
N ASN A 80 4.61 -21.26 -14.06
CA ASN A 80 6.05 -21.37 -14.20
C ASN A 80 6.67 -21.32 -12.79
N GLU A 81 7.14 -22.47 -12.34
CA GLU A 81 7.77 -22.65 -11.02
C GLU A 81 9.13 -21.95 -10.91
N GLU A 82 9.73 -21.51 -12.02
CA GLU A 82 10.99 -20.76 -12.02
C GLU A 82 10.80 -19.29 -11.59
N PHE A 83 9.57 -18.77 -11.64
CA PHE A 83 9.30 -17.40 -11.22
C PHE A 83 9.10 -17.35 -9.71
N GLU A 84 9.53 -16.27 -9.09
CA GLU A 84 9.44 -16.11 -7.64
C GLU A 84 7.98 -15.99 -7.22
N LEU A 85 7.57 -16.74 -6.19
CA LEU A 85 6.24 -16.63 -5.60
C LEU A 85 6.30 -15.83 -4.31
N VAL A 86 5.60 -14.70 -4.29
CA VAL A 86 5.47 -13.83 -3.13
C VAL A 86 4.02 -13.80 -2.67
N ARG A 87 3.80 -14.17 -1.40
CA ARG A 87 2.49 -14.20 -0.75
C ARG A 87 2.24 -12.86 -0.06
N SER A 88 1.30 -12.08 -0.59
CA SER A 88 0.91 -10.82 0.04
C SER A 88 0.15 -11.10 1.33
N PRO A 89 0.46 -10.40 2.45
CA PRO A 89 -0.31 -10.50 3.70
C PRO A 89 -1.74 -9.94 3.59
N THR A 90 -2.01 -9.12 2.58
CA THR A 90 -3.28 -8.44 2.34
C THR A 90 -3.69 -8.57 0.88
N ILE A 91 -5.00 -8.46 0.57
CA ILE A 91 -5.46 -8.50 -0.82
C ILE A 91 -5.11 -7.21 -1.58
N GLU A 92 -4.80 -6.14 -0.88
CA GLU A 92 -4.43 -4.84 -1.45
C GLU A 92 -3.06 -4.40 -0.97
N GLY A 93 -2.36 -3.61 -1.78
CA GLY A 93 -1.03 -3.14 -1.42
C GLY A 93 -0.49 -2.10 -2.38
N ILE A 94 0.78 -1.76 -2.19
CA ILE A 94 1.51 -0.78 -2.98
C ILE A 94 2.87 -1.35 -3.38
N LEU A 95 3.18 -1.31 -4.67
CA LEU A 95 4.55 -1.46 -5.15
C LEU A 95 5.16 -0.07 -5.30
N LEU A 96 6.34 0.12 -4.73
CA LEU A 96 7.08 1.38 -4.79
C LEU A 96 8.48 1.14 -5.34
N GLY A 97 8.64 1.45 -6.62
CA GLY A 97 9.90 1.52 -7.33
C GLY A 97 10.68 2.77 -6.93
N ARG A 98 11.97 2.59 -6.68
CA ARG A 98 12.93 3.65 -6.40
C ARG A 98 14.19 3.34 -7.18
N THR A 99 14.64 4.28 -8.00
CA THR A 99 15.90 4.16 -8.74
C THR A 99 16.77 5.36 -8.45
N LEU A 100 17.91 5.13 -7.79
CA LEU A 100 18.88 6.16 -7.45
C LEU A 100 19.64 6.60 -8.70
N VAL A 101 19.66 7.90 -8.91
CA VAL A 101 20.40 8.61 -9.94
C VAL A 101 21.83 8.85 -9.42
N GLY A 102 22.61 7.78 -9.32
CA GLY A 102 23.98 7.80 -8.81
C GLY A 102 25.00 7.61 -9.92
N GLY A 103 25.29 8.64 -10.72
CA GLY A 103 26.40 8.65 -11.68
C GLY A 103 25.98 8.84 -13.15
N ASN A 104 25.06 8.01 -13.67
CA ASN A 104 24.56 8.13 -15.05
C ASN A 104 23.01 8.17 -15.11
N ASN A 105 22.48 9.34 -15.45
CA ASN A 105 21.04 9.61 -15.44
C ASN A 105 20.30 9.04 -16.67
N SER A 106 21.03 8.71 -17.75
CA SER A 106 20.42 8.21 -19.00
C SER A 106 19.74 6.84 -18.83
N ALA A 107 20.18 6.08 -17.82
CA ALA A 107 19.69 4.75 -17.45
C ALA A 107 18.39 4.74 -16.64
N VAL A 108 18.12 5.81 -15.91
CA VAL A 108 17.10 5.80 -14.85
C VAL A 108 15.70 5.89 -15.42
N ARG A 109 15.47 6.82 -16.34
CA ARG A 109 14.15 7.04 -16.93
C ARG A 109 13.64 5.84 -17.74
N PRO A 110 14.46 5.14 -18.55
CA PRO A 110 14.02 3.92 -19.22
C PRO A 110 13.59 2.82 -18.23
N PHE A 111 14.38 2.55 -17.19
CA PHE A 111 14.08 1.48 -16.24
C PHE A 111 12.84 1.77 -15.38
N ASP A 112 12.68 3.01 -14.92
CA ASP A 112 11.53 3.44 -14.11
C ASP A 112 10.18 3.26 -14.82
N LEU A 113 10.19 3.29 -16.16
CA LEU A 113 9.01 3.08 -17.01
C LEU A 113 8.89 1.65 -17.54
N ALA A 114 9.87 0.77 -17.31
CA ALA A 114 9.99 -0.50 -18.02
C ALA A 114 9.53 -1.72 -17.23
N TRP A 115 9.35 -1.64 -15.91
CA TRP A 115 8.73 -2.75 -15.18
C TRP A 115 7.23 -2.77 -15.44
N THR A 116 6.66 -3.96 -15.59
CA THR A 116 5.25 -4.17 -15.94
C THR A 116 4.54 -4.96 -14.86
N LEU A 117 3.23 -4.76 -14.80
CA LEU A 117 2.33 -5.49 -13.92
C LEU A 117 1.14 -5.96 -14.74
N GLU A 118 0.82 -7.25 -14.64
CA GLU A 118 -0.24 -7.89 -15.42
C GLU A 118 -1.12 -8.74 -14.49
N VAL A 119 -2.43 -8.77 -14.77
CA VAL A 119 -3.32 -9.73 -14.10
C VAL A 119 -3.01 -11.09 -14.66
N TYR A 120 -2.68 -12.01 -13.77
CA TYR A 120 -2.38 -13.37 -14.17
C TYR A 120 -3.68 -14.18 -14.38
N ASP A 121 -3.72 -14.96 -15.46
CA ASP A 121 -4.79 -15.90 -15.84
C ASP A 121 -6.20 -15.30 -15.81
N ASN A 122 -6.32 -14.05 -16.26
CA ASN A 122 -7.61 -13.40 -16.43
C ASN A 122 -7.70 -12.84 -17.87
N PRO A 123 -8.18 -13.65 -18.83
CA PRO A 123 -8.29 -13.23 -20.23
C PRO A 123 -9.29 -12.08 -20.43
N ASP A 124 -10.19 -11.88 -19.46
CA ASP A 124 -11.18 -10.80 -19.45
C ASP A 124 -10.63 -9.52 -18.77
N ALA A 125 -9.41 -9.54 -18.26
CA ALA A 125 -8.78 -8.36 -17.67
C ALA A 125 -8.33 -7.38 -18.77
N GLU A 126 -9.23 -6.49 -19.17
CA GLU A 126 -8.92 -5.40 -20.12
C GLU A 126 -7.95 -4.35 -19.54
N SER A 127 -7.76 -4.34 -18.23
CA SER A 127 -6.85 -3.45 -17.51
C SER A 127 -6.40 -4.03 -16.17
N LEU A 128 -5.37 -3.45 -15.56
CA LEU A 128 -5.07 -3.71 -14.15
C LEU A 128 -6.36 -3.51 -13.35
N PRO A 129 -6.67 -4.41 -12.40
CA PRO A 129 -7.90 -4.28 -11.66
C PRO A 129 -7.82 -2.94 -10.93
N GLU A 130 -8.96 -2.26 -10.74
CA GLU A 130 -9.01 -0.98 -10.04
C GLU A 130 -8.41 -1.15 -8.65
N ALA A 131 -7.10 -0.98 -8.57
CA ALA A 131 -6.39 -0.84 -7.33
C ALA A 131 -6.89 0.45 -6.72
N ILE A 132 -6.98 0.46 -5.40
CA ILE A 132 -7.54 1.55 -4.60
C ILE A 132 -7.22 2.94 -5.21
N ARG A 133 -8.12 3.45 -6.06
CA ARG A 133 -8.67 4.79 -5.85
C ARG A 133 -9.55 4.56 -4.64
N PHE A 134 -9.22 5.17 -3.51
CA PHE A 134 -9.96 5.02 -2.25
C PHE A 134 -11.45 4.90 -2.58
N ALA A 135 -11.99 3.68 -2.44
CA ALA A 135 -13.15 3.22 -3.21
C ALA A 135 -14.43 3.86 -2.69
N TYR A 136 -14.58 5.10 -3.11
CA TYR A 136 -15.77 5.91 -3.24
C TYR A 136 -15.45 6.77 -4.47
N PRO A 137 -16.10 6.54 -5.63
CA PRO A 137 -15.99 7.47 -6.77
C PRO A 137 -16.29 8.92 -6.35
N GLU A 138 -17.15 9.08 -5.34
CA GLU A 138 -17.53 10.35 -4.72
C GLU A 138 -16.51 10.88 -3.68
N ALA A 139 -15.67 9.99 -3.13
CA ALA A 139 -14.67 10.30 -2.11
C ALA A 139 -13.27 9.93 -2.64
N SER A 140 -12.90 10.57 -3.75
CA SER A 140 -11.50 10.88 -4.03
C SER A 140 -10.98 11.77 -2.90
N ILE A 141 -10.74 11.18 -1.72
CA ILE A 141 -10.22 11.88 -0.55
C ILE A 141 -8.77 12.23 -0.88
N SER A 142 -8.48 13.51 -1.10
CA SER A 142 -7.09 13.96 -1.14
C SER A 142 -6.47 13.73 0.24
N ALA A 143 -5.13 13.67 0.36
CA ALA A 143 -4.46 13.59 1.65
C ALA A 143 -4.76 14.86 2.48
N GLY A 144 -5.91 14.88 3.14
CA GLY A 144 -6.51 16.08 3.74
C GLY A 144 -8.01 15.96 4.05
N ASP A 145 -8.77 15.19 3.27
CA ASP A 145 -10.25 15.18 3.35
C ASP A 145 -10.82 14.03 4.23
N TRP A 146 -10.00 13.36 5.04
CA TRP A 146 -10.40 12.24 5.89
C TRP A 146 -11.37 12.64 7.01
N GLN A 147 -11.62 13.93 7.19
CA GLN A 147 -12.69 14.49 7.99
C GLN A 147 -13.28 15.69 7.24
N THR A 148 -14.54 15.59 6.84
CA THR A 148 -15.30 16.75 6.38
C THR A 148 -16.38 17.08 7.41
N PRO A 149 -16.74 18.36 7.60
CA PRO A 149 -17.88 18.71 8.46
C PRO A 149 -19.19 18.01 8.03
N GLN A 150 -19.30 17.65 6.75
CA GLN A 150 -20.46 16.98 6.16
C GLN A 150 -20.51 15.49 6.50
N ASP A 151 -19.35 14.82 6.62
CA ASP A 151 -19.26 13.43 7.05
C ASP A 151 -18.12 13.23 8.07
N PRO A 152 -18.37 13.54 9.36
CA PRO A 152 -17.36 13.42 10.40
C PRO A 152 -16.93 11.97 10.72
N LEU A 153 -17.58 10.98 10.09
CA LEU A 153 -17.27 9.55 10.23
C LEU A 153 -16.58 8.96 9.00
N SER A 154 -16.24 9.77 7.99
CA SER A 154 -15.63 9.29 6.74
C SER A 154 -14.33 8.50 6.97
N PHE A 155 -13.48 8.94 7.91
CA PHE A 155 -12.31 8.18 8.36
C PHE A 155 -12.67 6.76 8.80
N TRP A 156 -13.68 6.60 9.66
CA TRP A 156 -14.06 5.30 10.22
C TRP A 156 -14.68 4.40 9.17
N LYS A 157 -15.47 4.95 8.24
CA LYS A 157 -15.98 4.22 7.07
C LYS A 157 -14.83 3.67 6.22
N LEU A 158 -13.82 4.50 5.93
CA LEU A 158 -12.64 4.06 5.19
C LEU A 158 -11.85 2.97 5.93
N VAL A 159 -11.57 3.17 7.22
CA VAL A 159 -10.87 2.17 8.04
C VAL A 159 -11.66 0.85 8.08
N GLY A 160 -12.99 0.92 8.23
CA GLY A 160 -13.88 -0.22 8.18
C GLY A 160 -13.77 -0.99 6.87
N GLU A 161 -13.78 -0.31 5.72
CA GLU A 161 -13.64 -0.95 4.42
C GLU A 161 -12.26 -1.57 4.17
N VAL A 162 -11.19 -0.93 4.65
CA VAL A 162 -9.85 -1.53 4.60
C VAL A 162 -9.79 -2.78 5.48
N TYR A 163 -10.31 -2.70 6.71
CA TYR A 163 -10.35 -3.80 7.67
C TYR A 163 -11.16 -4.98 7.14
N ARG A 164 -12.37 -4.73 6.64
CA ARG A 164 -13.27 -5.76 6.11
C ARG A 164 -12.65 -6.57 4.98
N ARG A 165 -11.84 -5.91 4.15
CA ARG A 165 -11.24 -6.50 2.95
C ARG A 165 -9.91 -7.20 3.22
N ASN A 166 -9.13 -6.71 4.19
CA ASN A 166 -7.75 -7.14 4.40
C ASN A 166 -7.49 -7.76 5.78
N GLY A 167 -8.50 -7.81 6.65
CA GLY A 167 -8.37 -8.28 8.04
C GLY A 167 -7.51 -7.34 8.87
N ALA A 168 -7.04 -7.79 10.03
CA ALA A 168 -6.14 -7.00 10.89
C ALA A 168 -5.03 -7.87 11.49
N TRP A 169 -4.36 -8.64 10.63
CA TRP A 169 -3.35 -9.61 11.06
C TRP A 169 -2.18 -8.98 11.84
N HIS A 170 -1.89 -7.69 11.62
CA HIS A 170 -0.86 -6.93 12.33
C HIS A 170 -1.35 -6.36 13.68
N ILE A 171 -2.67 -6.33 13.94
CA ILE A 171 -3.23 -5.86 15.21
C ILE A 171 -3.21 -7.03 16.21
N GLN A 172 -2.37 -6.90 17.24
CA GLN A 172 -2.24 -7.90 18.29
C GLN A 172 -3.37 -7.84 19.32
N ASP A 173 -3.60 -8.95 20.03
CA ASP A 173 -4.40 -8.95 21.24
C ASP A 173 -3.71 -8.14 22.37
N PRO A 174 -4.46 -7.44 23.24
CA PRO A 174 -5.93 -7.38 23.31
C PRO A 174 -6.56 -6.30 22.42
N LEU A 175 -5.77 -5.54 21.65
CA LEU A 175 -6.26 -4.40 20.87
C LEU A 175 -7.28 -4.84 19.80
N LYS A 176 -7.10 -6.01 19.18
CA LYS A 176 -8.07 -6.56 18.23
C LYS A 176 -9.48 -6.70 18.84
N ARG A 177 -9.57 -7.02 20.14
CA ARG A 177 -10.85 -7.17 20.87
C ARG A 177 -11.58 -5.85 21.10
N LEU A 178 -10.90 -4.71 20.94
CA LEU A 178 -11.50 -3.39 21.09
C LEU A 178 -12.15 -2.90 19.78
N LEU A 179 -11.79 -3.46 18.63
CA LEU A 179 -12.31 -3.02 17.32
C LEU A 179 -13.86 -3.03 17.26
N PRO A 180 -14.58 -4.07 17.74
CA PRO A 180 -16.04 -4.04 17.73
C PRO A 180 -16.64 -2.92 18.57
N THR A 181 -15.97 -2.50 19.66
CA THR A 181 -16.43 -1.38 20.51
C THR A 181 -16.34 -0.02 19.79
N LEU A 182 -15.50 0.07 18.76
CA LEU A 182 -15.38 1.21 17.86
C LEU A 182 -16.28 1.07 16.62
N GLY A 183 -17.12 0.03 16.58
CA GLY A 183 -17.97 -0.29 15.44
C GLY A 183 -17.25 -0.89 14.25
N LEU A 184 -16.01 -1.38 14.43
CA LEU A 184 -15.22 -2.02 13.37
C LEU A 184 -15.37 -3.55 13.46
N TRP A 185 -15.97 -4.13 12.44
CA TRP A 185 -16.27 -5.55 12.30
C TRP A 185 -15.54 -6.11 11.07
N GLU A 186 -14.96 -7.30 11.20
CA GLU A 186 -14.19 -7.91 10.10
C GLU A 186 -15.11 -8.26 8.92
N GLU A 187 -16.36 -8.58 9.18
CA GLU A 187 -17.35 -8.99 8.17
C GLU A 187 -18.09 -7.79 7.55
N TYR A 188 -18.27 -6.72 8.32
CA TYR A 188 -19.18 -5.61 7.96
C TYR A 188 -18.48 -4.25 7.84
N GLY A 189 -17.19 -4.15 8.16
CA GLY A 189 -16.47 -2.89 8.21
C GLY A 189 -17.00 -2.00 9.33
N PHE A 190 -17.29 -0.74 9.04
CA PHE A 190 -17.77 0.20 10.05
C PHE A 190 -19.30 0.21 10.16
N VAL A 191 -19.82 -0.28 11.28
CA VAL A 191 -21.26 -0.37 11.56
C VAL A 191 -21.63 0.69 12.60
N GLN A 192 -22.01 1.88 12.13
CA GLN A 192 -22.38 3.01 13.00
C GLN A 192 -23.45 2.65 14.04
N ALA A 193 -24.44 1.83 13.66
CA ALA A 193 -25.53 1.41 14.56
C ALA A 193 -25.07 0.51 15.73
N SER A 194 -23.86 -0.06 15.65
CA SER A 194 -23.28 -0.87 16.74
C SER A 194 -22.61 -0.04 17.83
N VAL A 195 -22.48 1.28 17.62
CA VAL A 195 -21.77 2.19 18.52
C VAL A 195 -22.78 2.97 19.36
N SER A 196 -22.52 3.10 20.66
CA SER A 196 -23.38 3.93 21.54
C SER A 196 -23.35 5.40 21.10
N PRO A 197 -24.40 6.20 21.37
CA PRO A 197 -24.41 7.61 20.99
C PRO A 197 -23.19 8.40 21.52
N LEU A 198 -22.80 8.15 22.78
CA LEU A 198 -21.62 8.78 23.39
C LEU A 198 -20.32 8.39 22.69
N ALA A 199 -20.13 7.09 22.40
CA ALA A 199 -18.95 6.64 21.69
C ALA A 199 -18.93 7.18 20.25
N LEU A 200 -20.08 7.26 19.59
CA LEU A 200 -20.19 7.80 18.26
C LEU A 200 -19.78 9.28 18.19
N ASP A 201 -20.19 10.08 19.18
CA ASP A 201 -19.75 11.48 19.29
C ASP A 201 -18.23 11.60 19.51
N ALA A 202 -17.64 10.68 20.29
CA ALA A 202 -16.19 10.60 20.45
C ALA A 202 -15.48 10.21 19.14
N LEU A 203 -16.03 9.26 18.37
CA LEU A 203 -15.46 8.83 17.09
C LEU A 203 -15.42 9.97 16.06
N LYS A 204 -16.43 10.85 16.02
CA LYS A 204 -16.47 12.01 15.12
C LYS A 204 -15.27 12.95 15.29
N ILE A 205 -14.80 13.13 16.52
CA ILE A 205 -13.69 14.04 16.86
C ILE A 205 -12.34 13.32 16.98
N ALA A 206 -12.33 11.99 17.14
CA ALA A 206 -11.11 11.24 17.42
C ALA A 206 -9.99 11.42 16.36
N PRO A 207 -10.26 11.37 15.04
CA PRO A 207 -9.20 11.54 14.04
C PRO A 207 -8.53 12.93 14.10
N TYR A 208 -9.27 14.00 14.45
CA TYR A 208 -8.70 15.33 14.68
C TYR A 208 -7.68 15.33 15.82
N TYR A 209 -8.04 14.78 16.98
CA TYR A 209 -7.13 14.67 18.11
C TYR A 209 -5.95 13.74 17.84
N ALA A 210 -6.19 12.62 17.15
CA ALA A 210 -5.15 11.70 16.74
C ALA A 210 -4.11 12.38 15.84
N ASN A 211 -4.53 13.19 14.86
CA ASN A 211 -3.62 13.95 14.01
C ASN A 211 -2.74 14.93 14.81
N ARG A 212 -3.31 15.59 15.83
CA ARG A 212 -2.53 16.47 16.72
C ARG A 212 -1.50 15.69 17.54
N ILE A 213 -1.87 14.51 18.06
CA ILE A 213 -0.95 13.63 18.79
C ILE A 213 0.18 13.15 17.87
N LEU A 214 -0.16 12.72 16.64
CA LEU A 214 0.82 12.24 15.66
C LEU A 214 1.80 13.35 15.27
N THR A 215 1.29 14.55 14.97
CA THR A 215 2.13 15.72 14.65
C THR A 215 3.07 16.06 15.80
N ALA A 216 2.57 16.05 17.04
CA ALA A 216 3.40 16.32 18.22
C ALA A 216 4.47 15.25 18.45
N LYS A 217 4.17 13.97 18.16
CA LYS A 217 5.17 12.89 18.23
C LYS A 217 6.20 12.99 17.12
N TRP A 218 5.78 13.33 15.90
CA TRP A 218 6.64 13.41 14.72
C TRP A 218 7.75 14.45 14.88
N ILE A 219 7.46 15.57 15.56
CA ILE A 219 8.43 16.63 15.86
C ILE A 219 9.53 16.18 16.87
N ASN A 220 9.37 15.02 17.52
CA ASN A 220 10.26 14.55 18.59
C ASN A 220 10.88 13.16 18.31
N LEU A 221 11.01 12.74 17.05
CA LEU A 221 11.50 11.39 16.71
C LEU A 221 13.02 11.22 16.79
N GLY A 222 13.79 12.31 16.86
CA GLY A 222 15.24 12.26 17.11
C GLY A 222 15.69 12.72 18.50
N PRO A 223 16.89 12.32 18.95
CA PRO A 223 17.46 12.79 20.20
C PRO A 223 17.64 14.31 20.16
N LYS A 224 17.18 14.99 21.23
CA LYS A 224 17.17 16.44 21.37
C LYS A 224 18.56 17.06 21.19
N GLU A 225 19.63 16.31 21.47
CA GLU A 225 21.01 16.79 21.31
C GLU A 225 21.50 16.85 19.86
N ARG A 226 20.86 16.12 18.92
CA ARG A 226 21.35 16.03 17.53
C ARG A 226 20.47 16.72 16.50
N GLY A 227 19.23 17.09 16.86
CA GLY A 227 18.35 17.87 15.98
C GLY A 227 18.02 17.22 14.64
N TYR A 228 18.23 15.91 14.49
CA TYR A 228 17.69 15.16 13.37
C TYR A 228 16.21 14.89 13.66
N TRP A 229 15.38 15.19 12.68
CA TRP A 229 13.94 14.93 12.70
C TRP A 229 13.65 13.45 12.92
#